data_AF-C3ZII0-F1
#
_entry.id   AF-C3ZII0-F1
#
_cell.length_a   1.000
_cell.length_b   1.000
_cell.length_c   1.000
_cell.angle_alpha   90.00
_cell.angle_beta   90.00
_cell.angle_gamma   90.00
#
_symmetry.space_group_name_H-M   'P 1'
#
loop_
_entity.id
_entity.type
_entity.pdbx_description
1 polymer ?
#
loop_
_entity_poly.entity_id
_entity_poly.type
_entity_poly.pdbx_seq_one_letter_code
_entity_poly.pdbx_strand_id
1 'polypeptide(L)'
;YLIFSILGTVFYGYFFCFHLIHIAVKNQLLIRVISSVTLNGKAVWRSLLWVCVLAIIFIYIYAVIGFAFFRGHFNEEKGQFCESLGQCFVSTMRYGLMENLHKPLIPPSWVTFEDYAIKLLWDLTFWVIVTTIGLRIVFGMIVDAFVALRNKKWQADFDMANICFICGRTNYDFERFGKGFRRHVKNEHNMWSYLFFFIHLDETNETQYTAIEFHVAKLVIS
;
A
#
# COMPACT_ATOMS: atom_id res chain seq x y z
N TYR A 1 -12.14 3.72 18.56
CA TYR A 1 -13.59 3.51 18.75
C TYR A 1 -14.09 4.27 19.96
N LEU A 2 -13.68 3.91 21.19
CA LEU A 2 -14.16 4.57 22.43
C LEU A 2 -13.94 6.09 22.48
N ILE A 3 -12.78 6.58 22.06
CA ILE A 3 -12.47 8.03 22.01
C ILE A 3 -13.50 8.77 21.14
N PHE A 4 -13.76 8.29 19.93
CA PHE A 4 -14.76 8.89 19.03
C PHE A 4 -16.20 8.76 19.57
N SER A 5 -16.52 7.70 20.32
CA SER A 5 -17.82 7.60 21.02
C SER A 5 -17.98 8.68 22.08
N ILE A 6 -16.96 8.88 22.92
CA ILE A 6 -16.98 9.89 23.99
C ILE A 6 -17.06 11.29 23.37
N LEU A 7 -16.27 11.57 22.33
CA LEU A 7 -16.32 12.84 21.61
C LEU A 7 -17.67 13.09 20.93
N GLY A 8 -18.30 12.03 20.41
CA GLY A 8 -19.64 12.09 19.80
C GLY A 8 -20.75 12.44 20.79
N THR A 9 -20.63 11.95 22.03
CA THR A 9 -21.60 12.22 23.10
C THR A 9 -21.37 13.56 23.80
N VAL A 10 -20.11 13.96 24.02
CA VAL A 10 -19.77 15.16 24.82
C VAL A 10 -19.73 16.44 23.98
N PHE A 11 -19.24 16.37 22.74
CA PHE A 11 -19.06 17.56 21.90
C PHE A 11 -20.10 17.67 20.79
N TYR A 12 -20.00 16.82 19.76
CA TYR A 12 -20.85 16.91 18.57
C TYR A 12 -21.10 15.53 17.97
N GLY A 13 -22.33 15.27 17.52
CA GLY A 13 -22.72 13.97 16.93
C GLY A 13 -21.96 13.57 15.66
N TYR A 14 -21.24 14.47 14.99
CA TYR A 14 -20.46 14.16 13.78
C TYR A 14 -19.39 13.08 13.99
N PHE A 15 -18.88 12.93 15.21
CA PHE A 15 -17.84 11.92 15.49
C PHE A 15 -18.35 10.47 15.36
N PHE A 16 -19.67 10.24 15.39
CA PHE A 16 -20.24 8.91 15.14
C PHE A 16 -20.04 8.43 13.69
N CYS A 17 -19.78 9.33 12.72
CA CYS A 17 -19.48 8.93 11.35
C CYS A 17 -18.21 8.07 11.26
N PHE A 18 -17.23 8.26 12.15
CA PHE A 18 -15.99 7.47 12.14
C PHE A 18 -16.21 6.01 12.57
N HIS A 19 -17.33 5.68 13.22
CA HIS A 19 -17.66 4.31 13.60
C HIS A 19 -17.95 3.43 12.38
N LEU A 20 -18.37 4.01 11.26
CA LEU A 20 -18.58 3.28 10.01
C LEU A 20 -17.28 2.63 9.50
N ILE A 21 -16.13 3.25 9.74
CA ILE A 21 -14.81 2.70 9.37
C ILE A 21 -14.56 1.36 10.09
N HIS A 22 -15.11 1.17 11.29
CA HIS A 22 -14.97 -0.08 12.04
C HIS A 22 -15.64 -1.27 11.34
N ILE A 23 -16.72 -1.04 10.58
CA ILE A 23 -17.34 -2.08 9.75
C ILE A 23 -16.36 -2.56 8.69
N ALA A 24 -15.59 -1.65 8.08
CA ALA A 24 -14.58 -2.00 7.08
C ALA A 24 -13.43 -2.83 7.68
N VAL A 25 -12.98 -2.50 8.89
CA VAL A 25 -11.89 -3.25 9.56
C VAL A 25 -12.31 -4.67 9.97
N LYS A 26 -13.59 -4.87 10.31
CA LYS A 26 -14.12 -6.19 10.68
C LYS A 26 -14.30 -7.14 9.49
N ASN A 27 -14.34 -6.62 8.27
CA ASN A 27 -14.52 -7.44 7.08
C ASN A 27 -13.17 -7.96 6.56
N GLN A 28 -13.04 -9.29 6.47
CA GLN A 28 -11.82 -9.99 6.03
C GLN A 28 -11.35 -9.60 4.62
N LEU A 29 -12.26 -9.15 3.74
CA LEU A 29 -11.91 -8.68 2.41
C LEU A 29 -11.40 -7.23 2.45
N LEU A 30 -12.12 -6.34 3.13
CA LEU A 30 -11.75 -4.92 3.21
C LEU A 30 -10.45 -4.71 3.98
N ILE A 31 -10.21 -5.44 5.07
CA ILE A 31 -8.96 -5.35 5.81
C ILE A 31 -7.76 -5.81 4.98
N ARG A 32 -7.94 -6.79 4.07
CA ARG A 32 -6.89 -7.21 3.14
C ARG A 32 -6.53 -6.11 2.14
N VAL A 33 -7.52 -5.35 1.67
CA VAL A 33 -7.30 -4.17 0.79
C VAL A 33 -6.63 -3.03 1.53
N ILE A 34 -6.94 -2.80 2.80
CA ILE A 34 -6.27 -1.76 3.60
C ILE A 34 -4.83 -2.20 3.95
N SER A 35 -4.66 -3.47 4.33
CA SER A 35 -3.38 -4.07 4.70
C SER A 35 -2.43 -4.19 3.50
N SER A 36 -2.95 -4.32 2.27
CA SER A 36 -2.12 -4.31 1.06
C SER A 36 -1.36 -3.01 0.88
N VAL A 37 -2.01 -1.89 1.23
CA VAL A 37 -1.42 -0.54 1.16
C VAL A 37 -0.56 -0.23 2.39
N THR A 38 -0.92 -0.74 3.57
CA THR A 38 -0.34 -0.28 4.86
C THR A 38 0.64 -1.25 5.56
N LEU A 39 0.42 -2.57 5.52
CA LEU A 39 1.10 -3.54 6.41
C LEU A 39 2.18 -4.37 5.69
N ASN A 40 1.84 -4.98 4.55
CA ASN A 40 2.85 -5.55 3.64
C ASN A 40 3.53 -4.47 2.78
N GLY A 41 2.94 -3.26 2.79
CA GLY A 41 3.34 -2.10 2.04
C GLY A 41 4.24 -1.11 2.78
N LYS A 42 4.89 -1.40 3.93
CA LYS A 42 5.82 -0.41 4.54
C LYS A 42 6.85 0.11 3.53
N ALA A 43 7.34 -0.75 2.65
CA ALA A 43 8.20 -0.37 1.53
C ALA A 43 7.43 0.42 0.45
N VAL A 44 6.24 -0.05 0.05
CA VAL A 44 5.40 0.60 -0.98
C VAL A 44 4.93 1.99 -0.53
N TRP A 45 4.42 2.14 0.69
CA TRP A 45 4.04 3.40 1.31
C TRP A 45 5.22 4.36 1.43
N ARG A 46 6.40 3.86 1.78
CA ARG A 46 7.63 4.68 1.80
C ARG A 46 7.99 5.16 0.39
N SER A 47 7.95 4.27 -0.60
CA SER A 47 8.22 4.62 -1.99
C SER A 47 7.16 5.59 -2.54
N LEU A 48 5.87 5.36 -2.24
CA LEU A 48 4.76 6.24 -2.62
C LEU A 48 4.94 7.63 -2.02
N LEU A 49 5.33 7.70 -0.74
CA LEU A 49 5.64 8.96 -0.08
C LEU A 49 6.77 9.72 -0.79
N TRP A 50 7.86 9.04 -1.17
CA TRP A 50 8.94 9.68 -1.94
C TRP A 50 8.51 10.13 -3.34
N VAL A 51 7.66 9.37 -4.01
CA VAL A 51 7.09 9.76 -5.31
C VAL A 51 6.17 10.98 -5.17
N CYS A 52 5.34 11.04 -4.13
CA CYS A 52 4.53 12.22 -3.82
C CYS A 52 5.40 13.45 -3.50
N VAL A 53 6.48 13.27 -2.72
CA VAL A 53 7.46 14.33 -2.45
C VAL A 53 8.11 14.83 -3.74
N LEU A 54 8.53 13.92 -4.62
CA LEU A 54 9.07 14.28 -5.93
C LEU A 54 8.06 15.07 -6.78
N ALA A 55 6.80 14.64 -6.81
CA ALA A 55 5.73 15.35 -7.52
C ALA A 55 5.52 16.76 -6.96
N ILE A 56 5.53 16.92 -5.62
CA ILE A 56 5.45 18.23 -4.96
C ILE A 56 6.62 19.13 -5.34
N ILE A 57 7.84 18.59 -5.41
CA ILE A 57 9.04 19.34 -5.83
C ILE A 57 8.88 19.84 -7.27
N PHE A 58 8.43 18.98 -8.20
CA PHE A 58 8.15 19.41 -9.57
C PHE A 58 7.07 20.50 -9.61
N ILE A 59 5.95 20.31 -8.92
CA ILE A 59 4.88 21.33 -8.84
C ILE A 59 5.42 22.66 -8.31
N TYR A 60 6.31 22.62 -7.31
CA TYR A 60 6.93 23.82 -6.76
C TYR A 60 7.83 24.54 -7.76
N ILE A 61 8.66 23.81 -8.51
CA ILE A 61 9.48 24.40 -9.59
C ILE A 61 8.58 25.08 -10.63
N TYR A 62 7.49 24.42 -11.02
CA TYR A 62 6.51 25.00 -11.94
C TYR A 62 5.79 26.22 -11.33
N ALA A 63 5.51 26.23 -10.02
CA ALA A 63 4.94 27.39 -9.35
C ALA A 63 5.89 28.59 -9.33
N VAL A 64 7.19 28.38 -9.09
CA VAL A 64 8.22 29.44 -9.11
C VAL A 64 8.34 30.06 -10.49
N ILE A 65 8.41 29.23 -11.54
CA ILE A 65 8.51 29.73 -12.92
C ILE A 65 7.19 30.42 -13.34
N GLY A 66 6.05 29.87 -12.94
CA GLY A 66 4.74 30.50 -13.09
C GLY A 66 4.66 31.89 -12.45
N PHE A 67 5.20 32.03 -11.24
CA PHE A 67 5.26 33.29 -10.51
C PHE A 67 6.23 34.31 -11.15
N ALA A 68 7.37 33.85 -11.69
CA ALA A 68 8.37 34.74 -12.28
C ALA A 68 7.96 35.28 -13.66
N PHE A 69 7.41 34.42 -14.53
CA PHE A 69 7.15 34.76 -15.93
C PHE A 69 5.67 34.93 -16.27
N PHE A 70 4.78 34.22 -15.58
CA PHE A 70 3.36 34.12 -15.95
C PHE A 70 2.41 34.70 -14.90
N ARG A 71 2.89 35.55 -13.97
CA ARG A 71 2.09 36.14 -12.90
C ARG A 71 0.82 36.83 -13.41
N GLY A 72 0.94 37.60 -14.50
CA GLY A 72 -0.20 38.32 -15.12
C GLY A 72 -1.20 37.44 -15.85
N HIS A 73 -0.94 36.13 -15.98
CA HIS A 73 -1.86 35.18 -16.62
C HIS A 73 -2.79 34.48 -15.61
N PHE A 74 -2.54 34.61 -14.31
CA PHE A 74 -3.45 34.07 -13.29
C PHE A 74 -4.66 35.00 -13.12
N ASN A 75 -5.87 34.47 -13.33
CA ASN A 75 -7.09 35.25 -13.20
C ASN A 75 -7.74 35.04 -11.82
N GLU A 76 -7.63 36.05 -10.97
CA GLU A 76 -8.19 36.04 -9.61
C GLU A 76 -9.71 35.87 -9.60
N GLU A 77 -10.42 36.40 -10.59
CA GLU A 77 -11.89 36.25 -10.71
C GLU A 77 -12.30 34.78 -10.91
N LYS A 78 -11.40 33.96 -11.45
CA LYS A 78 -11.59 32.51 -11.63
C LYS A 78 -11.03 31.69 -10.46
N GLY A 79 -10.62 32.35 -9.37
CA GLY A 79 -10.05 31.72 -8.18
C GLY A 79 -8.57 31.32 -8.33
N GLN A 80 -7.88 31.86 -9.34
CA GLN A 80 -6.46 31.63 -9.57
C GLN A 80 -5.64 32.75 -8.92
N PHE A 81 -5.24 32.55 -7.67
CA PHE A 81 -4.44 33.52 -6.93
C PHE A 81 -2.94 33.28 -7.17
N CYS A 82 -2.19 34.32 -7.52
CA CYS A 82 -0.73 34.26 -7.68
C CYS A 82 -0.07 35.62 -7.31
N GLU A 83 -0.53 36.26 -6.23
CA GLU A 83 0.14 37.47 -5.73
C GLU A 83 1.39 37.17 -4.90
N SER A 84 1.34 36.07 -4.14
CA SER A 84 2.49 35.51 -3.41
C SER A 84 2.89 34.15 -3.97
N LEU A 85 4.15 33.77 -3.76
CA LEU A 85 4.66 32.46 -4.17
C LEU A 85 3.83 31.30 -3.58
N GLY A 86 3.38 31.44 -2.33
CA GLY A 86 2.55 30.44 -1.67
C GLY A 86 1.16 30.29 -2.31
N GLN A 87 0.50 31.40 -2.65
CA GLN A 87 -0.77 31.37 -3.39
C GLN A 87 -0.58 30.75 -4.77
N CYS A 88 0.49 31.11 -5.47
CA CYS A 88 0.79 30.56 -6.79
C CYS A 88 1.02 29.05 -6.72
N PHE A 89 1.75 28.57 -5.71
CA PHE A 89 1.94 27.14 -5.45
C PHE A 89 0.63 26.39 -5.20
N VAL A 90 -0.25 26.93 -4.33
CA VAL A 90 -1.56 26.32 -4.05
C VAL A 90 -2.44 26.30 -5.30
N SER A 91 -2.43 27.39 -6.09
CA SER A 91 -3.12 27.47 -7.37
C SER A 91 -2.58 26.43 -8.36
N THR A 92 -1.27 26.37 -8.60
CA THR A 92 -0.64 25.37 -9.48
C THR A 92 -0.92 23.95 -9.02
N MET A 93 -0.90 23.67 -7.71
CA MET A 93 -1.23 22.36 -7.16
C MET A 93 -2.69 21.98 -7.42
N ARG A 94 -3.63 22.88 -7.13
CA ARG A 94 -5.07 22.64 -7.32
C ARG A 94 -5.41 22.45 -8.79
N TYR A 95 -5.08 23.43 -9.63
CA TYR A 95 -5.44 23.39 -11.05
C TYR A 95 -4.63 22.37 -11.83
N GLY A 96 -3.38 22.11 -11.41
CA GLY A 96 -2.52 21.12 -12.04
C GLY A 96 -2.92 19.68 -11.76
N LEU A 97 -3.35 19.36 -10.54
CA LEU A 97 -3.70 17.99 -10.14
C LEU A 97 -5.18 17.64 -10.34
N MET A 98 -6.09 18.60 -10.11
CA MET A 98 -7.55 18.32 -10.07
C MET A 98 -8.30 18.77 -11.32
N GLU A 99 -7.98 19.93 -11.87
CA GLU A 99 -8.82 20.56 -12.92
C GLU A 99 -8.21 20.55 -14.33
N ASN A 100 -7.00 20.00 -14.48
CA ASN A 100 -6.13 20.12 -15.66
C ASN A 100 -5.89 21.60 -16.05
N LEU A 101 -4.64 22.03 -15.98
CA LEU A 101 -4.24 23.42 -16.20
C LEU A 101 -4.55 23.97 -17.62
N HIS A 102 -4.97 23.11 -18.57
CA HIS A 102 -5.17 23.39 -20.01
C HIS A 102 -6.52 23.98 -20.39
N LYS A 103 -7.40 24.32 -19.44
CA LYS A 103 -8.63 25.01 -19.83
C LYS A 103 -8.26 26.29 -20.57
N PRO A 104 -8.89 26.59 -21.72
CA PRO A 104 -8.54 27.75 -22.51
C PRO A 104 -8.75 28.99 -21.65
N LEU A 105 -7.64 29.55 -21.16
CA LEU A 105 -7.61 30.92 -20.75
C LEU A 105 -7.88 31.69 -22.03
N ILE A 106 -9.03 32.34 -22.11
CA ILE A 106 -9.23 33.43 -23.05
C ILE A 106 -8.05 34.37 -22.77
N PRO A 107 -7.07 34.47 -23.69
CA PRO A 107 -5.91 35.30 -23.44
C PRO A 107 -6.45 36.72 -23.25
N PRO A 108 -6.05 37.42 -22.18
CA PRO A 108 -6.42 38.81 -22.07
C PRO A 108 -5.93 39.58 -23.32
N SER A 109 -6.61 40.67 -23.66
CA SER A 109 -6.41 41.38 -24.94
C SER A 109 -4.99 41.94 -25.16
N TRP A 110 -4.16 41.99 -24.11
CA TRP A 110 -2.77 42.46 -24.13
C TRP A 110 -1.73 41.35 -24.38
N VAL A 111 -2.13 40.09 -24.52
CA VAL A 111 -1.20 38.97 -24.68
C VAL A 111 -0.91 38.71 -26.15
N THR A 112 0.36 38.61 -26.52
CA THR A 112 0.76 38.28 -27.90
C THR A 112 0.58 36.80 -28.20
N PHE A 113 0.53 36.42 -29.47
CA PHE A 113 0.48 35.00 -29.87
C PHE A 113 1.74 34.24 -29.42
N GLU A 114 2.90 34.89 -29.36
CA GLU A 114 4.15 34.29 -28.90
C GLU A 114 4.08 33.92 -27.41
N ASP A 115 3.60 34.82 -26.55
CA ASP A 115 3.41 34.55 -25.12
C ASP A 115 2.39 33.42 -24.90
N TYR A 116 1.32 33.40 -25.70
CA TYR A 116 0.33 32.33 -25.68
C TYR A 116 0.94 30.97 -26.06
N ALA A 117 1.79 30.93 -27.10
CA ALA A 117 2.46 29.70 -27.53
C ALA A 117 3.43 29.17 -26.47
N ILE A 118 4.20 30.05 -25.83
CA ILE A 118 5.12 29.68 -24.74
C ILE A 118 4.33 29.15 -23.53
N LYS A 119 3.21 29.80 -23.17
CA LYS A 119 2.34 29.35 -22.08
C LYS A 119 1.69 27.99 -22.39
N LEU A 120 1.28 27.75 -23.63
CA LEU A 120 0.73 26.46 -24.06
C LEU A 120 1.76 25.34 -23.93
N LEU A 121 3.00 25.57 -24.37
CA LEU A 121 4.09 24.62 -24.21
C LEU A 121 4.37 24.34 -22.73
N TRP A 122 4.40 25.39 -21.92
CA TRP A 122 4.55 25.29 -20.47
C TRP A 122 3.47 24.40 -19.84
N ASP A 123 2.19 24.67 -20.13
CA ASP A 123 1.09 23.88 -19.61
C ASP A 123 1.15 22.43 -20.12
N LEU A 124 1.45 22.22 -21.40
CA LEU A 124 1.56 20.89 -21.99
C LEU A 124 2.65 20.06 -21.30
N THR A 125 3.84 20.64 -21.06
CA THR A 125 4.92 19.93 -20.37
C THR A 125 4.54 19.57 -18.94
N PHE A 126 3.90 20.51 -18.22
CA PHE A 126 3.39 20.25 -16.87
C PHE A 126 2.43 19.06 -16.84
N TRP A 127 1.49 19.00 -17.79
CA TRP A 127 0.51 17.92 -17.89
C TRP A 127 1.12 16.54 -18.12
N VAL A 128 2.08 16.46 -19.03
CA VAL A 128 2.71 15.20 -19.39
C VAL A 128 3.49 14.70 -18.19
N ILE A 129 4.28 15.57 -17.56
CA ILE A 129 5.19 15.18 -16.47
C ILE A 129 4.44 14.91 -15.17
N VAL A 130 3.65 15.87 -14.68
CA VAL A 130 3.05 15.79 -13.34
C VAL A 130 1.77 14.95 -13.36
N THR A 131 0.86 15.23 -14.31
CA THR A 131 -0.45 14.57 -14.34
C THR A 131 -0.37 13.20 -14.99
N THR A 132 0.14 13.10 -16.21
CA THR A 132 0.11 11.84 -16.98
C THR A 132 1.14 10.84 -16.46
N ILE A 133 2.42 11.21 -16.38
CA ILE A 133 3.47 10.30 -15.92
C ILE A 133 3.35 10.08 -14.40
N GLY A 134 3.23 11.14 -13.61
CA GLY A 134 3.14 11.05 -12.14
C GLY A 134 1.99 10.17 -11.64
N LEU A 135 0.74 10.42 -12.07
CA LEU A 135 -0.40 9.61 -11.64
C LEU A 135 -0.30 8.17 -12.14
N ARG A 136 0.20 7.94 -13.37
CA ARG A 136 0.39 6.57 -13.89
C ARG A 136 1.43 5.78 -13.11
N ILE A 137 2.50 6.42 -12.64
CA ILE A 137 3.48 5.78 -11.75
C ILE A 137 2.80 5.36 -10.44
N VAL A 138 2.03 6.25 -9.82
CA VAL A 138 1.30 5.95 -8.58
C VAL A 138 0.35 4.76 -8.76
N PHE A 139 -0.47 4.77 -9.81
CA PHE A 139 -1.36 3.64 -10.11
C PHE A 139 -0.58 2.35 -10.40
N GLY A 140 0.53 2.43 -11.15
CA GLY A 140 1.41 1.29 -11.43
C GLY A 140 1.93 0.64 -10.15
N MET A 141 2.45 1.45 -9.22
CA MET A 141 2.95 0.96 -7.92
C MET A 141 1.86 0.26 -7.09
N ILE A 142 0.63 0.77 -7.12
CA ILE A 142 -0.50 0.15 -6.42
C ILE A 142 -0.83 -1.22 -7.04
N VAL A 143 -0.88 -1.31 -8.38
CA VAL A 143 -1.13 -2.57 -9.10
C VAL A 143 -0.03 -3.59 -8.80
N ASP A 144 1.24 -3.18 -8.84
CA ASP A 144 2.38 -4.05 -8.54
C ASP A 144 2.31 -4.60 -7.10
N ALA A 145 1.90 -3.78 -6.14
CA ALA A 145 1.69 -4.21 -4.77
C ALA A 145 0.60 -5.30 -4.66
N PHE A 146 -0.52 -5.14 -5.38
CA PHE A 146 -1.57 -6.17 -5.41
C PHE A 146 -1.09 -7.47 -6.06
N VAL A 147 -0.29 -7.38 -7.13
CA VAL A 147 0.30 -8.56 -7.78
C VAL A 147 1.24 -9.30 -6.82
N ALA A 148 2.11 -8.58 -6.12
CA ALA A 148 3.04 -9.17 -5.16
C ALA A 148 2.31 -9.93 -4.04
N LEU A 149 1.20 -9.39 -3.53
CA LEU A 149 0.40 -10.05 -2.49
C LEU A 149 -0.28 -11.31 -2.98
N ARG A 150 -0.82 -11.27 -4.20
CA ARG A 150 -1.40 -12.45 -4.84
C ARG A 150 -0.34 -13.54 -5.01
N ASN A 151 0.87 -13.18 -5.47
CA ASN A 151 1.95 -14.12 -5.66
C ASN A 151 2.42 -14.75 -4.34
N LYS A 152 2.54 -13.95 -3.26
CA LYS A 152 2.87 -14.48 -1.93
C LYS A 152 1.84 -15.50 -1.43
N LYS A 153 0.55 -15.19 -1.58
CA LYS A 153 -0.51 -16.14 -1.20
C LYS A 153 -0.46 -17.40 -2.06
N TRP A 154 -0.33 -17.25 -3.38
CA TRP A 154 -0.24 -18.38 -4.30
C TRP A 154 0.95 -19.27 -3.97
N GLN A 155 2.11 -18.70 -3.65
CA GLN A 155 3.30 -19.45 -3.25
C GLN A 155 3.07 -20.22 -1.95
N ALA A 156 2.50 -19.60 -0.92
CA ALA A 156 2.19 -20.29 0.33
C ALA A 156 1.19 -21.45 0.14
N ASP A 157 0.15 -21.24 -0.67
CA ASP A 157 -0.84 -22.28 -1.00
C ASP A 157 -0.20 -23.41 -1.84
N PHE A 158 0.72 -23.06 -2.75
CA PHE A 158 1.48 -24.01 -3.57
C PHE A 158 2.44 -24.86 -2.72
N ASP A 159 3.20 -24.24 -1.83
CA ASP A 159 4.16 -24.92 -0.95
C ASP A 159 3.42 -25.89 -0.02
N MET A 160 2.28 -25.46 0.56
CA MET A 160 1.45 -26.30 1.41
C MET A 160 0.89 -27.53 0.67
N ALA A 161 0.68 -27.43 -0.64
CA ALA A 161 0.15 -28.53 -1.45
C ALA A 161 1.24 -29.47 -2.01
N ASN A 162 2.46 -28.97 -2.22
CA ASN A 162 3.50 -29.69 -2.95
C ASN A 162 4.75 -30.03 -2.12
N ILE A 163 4.90 -29.46 -0.93
CA ILE A 163 6.09 -29.64 -0.09
C ILE A 163 5.63 -30.11 1.29
N CYS A 164 6.29 -31.12 1.84
CA CYS A 164 6.01 -31.55 3.21
C CYS A 164 6.59 -30.54 4.21
N PHE A 165 5.77 -30.04 5.14
CA PHE A 165 6.15 -29.04 6.14
C PHE A 165 7.30 -29.50 7.07
N ILE A 166 7.39 -30.80 7.37
CA ILE A 166 8.38 -31.33 8.32
C ILE A 166 9.72 -31.64 7.65
N CYS A 167 9.71 -32.33 6.50
CA CYS A 167 10.93 -32.81 5.85
C CYS A 167 11.40 -31.98 4.65
N GLY A 168 10.58 -31.02 4.18
CA GLY A 168 10.92 -30.13 3.07
C GLY A 168 11.01 -30.79 1.70
N ARG A 169 10.63 -32.07 1.56
CA ARG A 169 10.67 -32.79 0.28
C ARG A 169 9.42 -32.52 -0.56
N THR A 170 9.60 -32.60 -1.88
CA THR A 170 8.54 -32.35 -2.85
C THR A 170 7.61 -33.56 -2.97
N ASN A 171 6.35 -33.32 -3.37
CA ASN A 171 5.39 -34.38 -3.61
C ASN A 171 5.85 -35.38 -4.68
N TYR A 172 6.58 -34.90 -5.69
CA TYR A 172 7.14 -35.71 -6.77
C TYR A 172 7.97 -36.89 -6.27
N ASP A 173 8.78 -36.67 -5.23
CA ASP A 173 9.61 -37.71 -4.64
C ASP A 173 8.76 -38.83 -4.02
N PHE A 174 7.65 -38.48 -3.38
CA PHE A 174 6.75 -39.42 -2.71
C PHE A 174 5.78 -40.13 -3.66
N GLU A 175 5.41 -39.47 -4.76
CA GLU A 175 4.63 -40.10 -5.83
C GLU A 175 5.49 -41.07 -6.65
N ARG A 176 6.79 -40.76 -6.84
CA ARG A 176 7.69 -41.59 -7.66
C ARG A 176 8.35 -42.73 -6.90
N PHE A 177 8.83 -42.47 -5.68
CA PHE A 177 9.60 -43.45 -4.89
C PHE A 177 8.89 -43.87 -3.60
N GLY A 178 7.85 -43.15 -3.20
CA GLY A 178 7.14 -43.37 -1.94
C GLY A 178 5.81 -44.11 -2.11
N LYS A 179 4.96 -43.98 -1.09
CA LYS A 179 3.62 -44.58 -1.05
C LYS A 179 2.51 -43.52 -1.19
N GLY A 180 2.83 -42.41 -1.86
CA GLY A 180 1.95 -41.26 -2.11
C GLY A 180 2.11 -40.13 -1.07
N PHE A 181 2.08 -38.88 -1.55
CA PHE A 181 2.32 -37.68 -0.73
C PHE A 181 1.27 -37.49 0.37
N ARG A 182 0.00 -37.74 0.06
CA ARG A 182 -1.10 -37.56 1.01
C ARG A 182 -0.97 -38.49 2.22
N ARG A 183 -0.46 -39.70 2.03
CA ARG A 183 -0.22 -40.64 3.13
C ARG A 183 0.94 -40.20 4.00
N HIS A 184 2.04 -39.76 3.38
CA HIS A 184 3.19 -39.23 4.08
C HIS A 184 2.79 -38.07 5.01
N VAL A 185 2.09 -37.06 4.50
CA VAL A 185 1.66 -35.90 5.31
C VAL A 185 0.63 -36.25 6.39
N LYS A 186 -0.28 -37.20 6.14
CA LYS A 186 -1.36 -37.50 7.10
C LYS A 186 -0.94 -38.46 8.21
N ASN A 187 -0.12 -39.46 7.90
CA ASN A 187 0.17 -40.59 8.80
C ASN A 187 1.61 -40.60 9.31
N GLU A 188 2.57 -40.13 8.52
CA GLU A 188 3.99 -40.16 8.91
C GLU A 188 4.40 -38.80 9.47
N HIS A 189 4.21 -37.73 8.70
CA HIS A 189 4.58 -36.36 9.05
C HIS A 189 3.34 -35.46 9.23
N ASN A 190 2.47 -35.86 10.16
CA ASN A 190 1.32 -35.05 10.54
C ASN A 190 1.75 -33.91 11.48
N MET A 191 1.56 -32.65 11.03
CA MET A 191 1.92 -31.46 11.80
C MET A 191 1.31 -31.42 13.21
N TRP A 192 0.09 -31.92 13.38
CA TRP A 192 -0.63 -31.87 14.66
C TRP A 192 -0.09 -32.89 15.64
N SER A 193 0.42 -34.04 15.17
CA SER A 193 1.03 -35.04 16.04
C SER A 193 2.27 -34.49 16.76
N TYR A 194 3.05 -33.63 16.09
CA TYR A 194 4.18 -32.93 16.72
C TYR A 194 3.70 -31.96 17.81
N LEU A 195 2.64 -31.19 17.55
CA LEU A 195 2.07 -30.29 18.56
C LEU A 195 1.53 -31.04 19.78
N PHE A 196 0.77 -32.14 19.56
CA PHE A 196 0.27 -32.97 20.65
C PHE A 196 1.41 -33.62 21.44
N PHE A 197 2.50 -33.99 20.79
CA PHE A 197 3.68 -34.50 21.47
C PHE A 197 4.34 -33.44 22.36
N PHE A 198 4.44 -32.19 21.92
CA PHE A 198 4.95 -31.10 22.77
C PHE A 198 4.04 -30.82 23.97
N ILE A 199 2.72 -30.78 23.78
CA ILE A 199 1.76 -30.63 24.89
C ILE A 199 1.88 -31.81 25.86
N HIS A 200 2.01 -33.03 25.34
CA HIS A 200 2.19 -34.22 26.16
C HIS A 200 3.46 -34.15 27.03
N LEU A 201 4.58 -33.67 26.46
CA LEU A 201 5.81 -33.46 27.24
C LEU A 201 5.61 -32.40 28.33
N ASP A 202 4.94 -31.28 28.04
CA ASP A 202 4.69 -30.20 29.02
C ASP A 202 3.77 -30.64 30.17
N GLU A 203 2.76 -31.45 29.90
CA GLU A 203 1.81 -31.93 30.93
C GLU A 203 2.32 -33.14 31.74
N THR A 204 3.26 -33.92 31.18
CA THR A 204 3.74 -35.16 31.80
C THR A 204 4.96 -34.89 32.67
N ASN A 205 5.02 -35.48 33.87
CA ASN A 205 6.16 -35.34 34.76
C ASN A 205 7.42 -36.01 34.17
N GLU A 206 8.58 -35.38 34.35
CA GLU A 206 9.87 -35.86 33.82
C GLU A 206 10.22 -37.31 34.21
N THR A 207 9.76 -37.75 35.38
CA THR A 207 10.00 -39.11 35.90
C THR A 207 9.22 -40.19 35.15
N GLN A 208 8.20 -39.80 34.37
CA GLN A 208 7.35 -40.71 33.60
C GLN A 208 7.71 -40.75 32.12
N TYR A 209 8.70 -39.96 31.68
CA TYR A 209 9.16 -39.99 30.29
C TYR A 209 9.82 -41.31 29.93
N THR A 210 9.53 -41.79 28.73
CA THR A 210 10.35 -42.81 28.08
C THR A 210 11.74 -42.25 27.74
N ALA A 211 12.70 -43.14 27.45
CA ALA A 211 14.07 -42.73 27.11
C ALA A 211 14.14 -41.76 25.92
N ILE A 212 13.25 -41.92 24.94
CA ILE A 212 13.18 -41.06 23.73
C ILE A 212 12.56 -39.71 24.08
N GLU A 213 11.44 -39.71 24.82
CA GLU A 213 10.79 -38.49 25.30
C GLU A 213 11.73 -37.65 26.16
N PHE A 214 12.47 -38.28 27.07
CA PHE A 214 13.46 -37.62 27.90
C PHE A 214 14.60 -37.00 27.07
N HIS A 215 15.04 -37.68 26.01
CA HIS A 215 16.04 -37.14 25.09
C HIS A 215 15.51 -35.90 24.34
N VAL A 216 14.28 -35.97 23.82
CA VAL A 216 13.67 -34.83 23.12
C VAL A 216 13.39 -33.67 24.08
N ALA A 217 12.87 -33.93 25.28
CA ALA A 217 12.63 -32.91 26.31
C ALA A 217 13.93 -32.15 26.67
N LYS A 218 15.05 -32.88 26.81
CA LYS A 218 16.37 -32.27 27.02
C LYS A 218 16.82 -31.34 25.88
N LEU A 219 16.48 -31.68 24.63
CA LEU A 219 16.82 -30.85 23.47
C LEU A 219 15.92 -29.61 23.33
N VAL A 220 14.70 -29.65 23.88
CA VAL A 220 13.75 -28.53 23.83
C VAL A 220 14.01 -27.51 24.93
N ILE A 221 14.50 -27.95 26.10
CA ILE A 221 14.74 -27.10 27.28
C ILE A 221 16.14 -26.44 27.27
N SER A 222 17.03 -26.78 26.33
CA SER A 222 18.34 -26.13 26.16
C SER A 222 18.27 -24.81 25.40
#